data_AF-A0AAN8BCL2-F1
#
_entry.id   AF-A0AAN8BCL2-F1
#
_cell.length_a   1.000
_cell.length_b   1.000
_cell.length_c   1.000
_cell.angle_alpha   90.00
_cell.angle_beta   90.00
_cell.angle_gamma   90.00
#
_symmetry.space_group_name_H-M   'P 1'
#
loop_
_entity.id
_entity.type
_entity.pdbx_description
1 polymer ?
#
loop_
_entity_poly.entity_id
_entity_poly.type
_entity_poly.pdbx_seq_one_letter_code
_entity_poly.pdbx_strand_id
1 'polypeptide(L)'
;MVAARQLHDEARKWSSKPVEEEAVEEREVYDEDEFTDGEDDYEPELLMMPSNQPVNQPMLAAAQALHQMARKWSSKGNDIIGAAKRMALLMAEMSRLVRGGSGNKRALIQCAKDIAKASDEVTRLAKEVAKQCTDRRIRTNLLQVCERIPTISTQLKILSTVKATMLGRTNISEDESEQATDMLVHNAQNLMQSVKETVREAEAASIKIRTDSGCTLRWVRKTPWYQ
;
A
#
# COMPACT_ATOMS: atom_id res chain seq x y z
N MET A 1 -62.01 -59.25 13.88
CA MET A 1 -61.33 -58.13 14.57
C MET A 1 -60.03 -58.60 15.26
N VAL A 2 -59.08 -59.16 14.50
CA VAL A 2 -57.81 -59.69 15.04
C VAL A 2 -56.58 -59.19 14.27
N ALA A 3 -56.75 -58.65 13.06
CA ALA A 3 -55.63 -58.14 12.24
C ALA A 3 -55.15 -56.72 12.61
N ALA A 4 -55.95 -55.91 13.32
CA ALA A 4 -55.58 -54.53 13.68
C ALA A 4 -54.78 -54.39 14.98
N ARG A 5 -54.66 -55.46 15.78
CA ARG A 5 -53.84 -55.46 17.01
C ARG A 5 -52.38 -55.86 16.78
N GLN A 6 -52.06 -56.53 15.66
CA GLN A 6 -50.70 -56.98 15.36
C GLN A 6 -49.77 -55.87 14.85
N LEU A 7 -50.29 -54.82 14.23
CA LEU A 7 -49.47 -53.69 13.76
C LEU A 7 -49.07 -52.72 14.89
N HIS A 8 -49.82 -52.67 15.99
CA HIS A 8 -49.52 -51.76 17.11
C HIS A 8 -48.44 -52.31 18.05
N ASP A 9 -48.28 -53.64 18.11
CA ASP A 9 -47.26 -54.30 18.94
C ASP A 9 -45.88 -54.36 18.25
N GLU A 10 -45.81 -54.34 16.91
CA GLU A 10 -44.52 -54.23 16.18
C GLU A 10 -43.86 -52.86 16.32
N ALA A 11 -44.66 -51.78 16.44
CA ALA A 11 -44.15 -50.42 16.60
C ALA A 11 -43.43 -50.19 17.95
N ARG A 12 -43.80 -50.92 19.02
CA ARG A 12 -43.10 -50.83 20.31
C ARG A 12 -41.73 -51.49 20.30
N LYS A 13 -41.50 -52.47 19.43
CA LYS A 13 -40.24 -53.24 19.40
C LYS A 13 -39.08 -52.44 18.78
N TRP A 14 -39.40 -51.42 17.97
CA TRP A 14 -38.40 -50.53 17.36
C TRP A 14 -38.05 -49.32 18.24
N SER A 15 -38.84 -49.03 19.29
CA SER A 15 -38.68 -47.84 20.15
C SER A 15 -37.71 -48.03 21.33
N SER A 16 -37.11 -49.21 21.50
CA SER A 16 -36.33 -49.53 22.72
C SER A 16 -34.93 -50.09 22.45
N LYS A 17 -34.29 -49.72 21.33
CA LYS A 17 -32.84 -49.90 21.24
C LYS A 17 -32.16 -48.81 22.06
N PRO A 18 -31.24 -49.16 22.97
CA PRO A 18 -30.36 -48.17 23.57
C PRO A 18 -29.53 -47.57 22.44
N VAL A 19 -29.50 -46.24 22.38
CA VAL A 19 -28.54 -45.50 21.57
C VAL A 19 -27.18 -45.79 22.22
N GLU A 20 -26.35 -46.60 21.56
CA GLU A 20 -24.93 -46.64 21.90
C GLU A 20 -24.40 -45.23 21.71
N GLU A 21 -23.90 -44.63 22.79
CA GLU A 21 -23.14 -43.39 22.76
C GLU A 21 -21.91 -43.63 21.88
N GLU A 22 -22.01 -43.31 20.58
CA GLU A 22 -20.83 -42.92 19.84
C GLU A 22 -20.29 -41.68 20.55
N ALA A 23 -19.13 -41.84 21.18
CA ALA A 23 -18.34 -40.73 21.65
C ALA A 23 -18.10 -39.80 20.46
N VAL A 24 -18.89 -38.74 20.38
CA VAL A 24 -18.58 -37.58 19.57
C VAL A 24 -17.31 -37.03 20.19
N GLU A 25 -16.16 -37.33 19.60
CA GLU A 25 -15.01 -36.46 19.77
C GLU A 25 -15.51 -35.06 19.40
N GLU A 26 -15.70 -34.22 20.41
CA GLU A 26 -15.74 -32.78 20.25
C GLU A 26 -14.41 -32.41 19.61
N ARG A 27 -14.37 -32.48 18.28
CA ARG A 27 -13.39 -31.78 17.50
C ARG A 27 -13.76 -30.33 17.73
N GLU A 28 -13.12 -29.71 18.72
CA GLU A 28 -13.05 -28.27 18.84
C GLU A 28 -12.61 -27.79 17.46
N VAL A 29 -13.58 -27.35 16.66
CA VAL A 29 -13.31 -26.50 15.51
C VAL A 29 -12.88 -25.21 16.16
N TYR A 30 -11.61 -25.14 16.52
CA TYR A 30 -10.94 -23.86 16.61
C TYR A 30 -11.23 -23.21 15.26
N ASP A 31 -11.99 -22.12 15.28
CA ASP A 31 -12.04 -21.14 14.20
C ASP A 31 -10.61 -20.61 14.03
N GLU A 32 -9.74 -21.43 13.45
CA GLU A 32 -8.51 -21.05 12.78
C GLU A 32 -8.84 -20.76 11.31
N ASP A 33 -9.95 -20.07 11.05
CA ASP A 33 -9.95 -19.06 9.99
C ASP A 33 -9.16 -17.85 10.51
N GLU A 34 -7.88 -18.11 10.84
CA GLU A 34 -6.88 -17.07 10.82
C GLU A 34 -6.90 -16.55 9.40
N PHE A 35 -7.49 -15.36 9.24
CA PHE A 35 -7.64 -14.64 7.98
C PHE A 35 -6.25 -14.27 7.45
N THR A 36 -5.48 -15.26 7.02
CA THR A 36 -4.22 -15.04 6.34
C THR A 36 -4.57 -14.74 4.88
N ASP A 37 -4.83 -13.46 4.60
CA ASP A 37 -4.83 -12.86 3.25
C ASP A 37 -3.39 -12.91 2.69
N GLY A 38 -2.87 -14.13 2.55
CA GLY A 38 -1.46 -14.44 2.28
C GLY A 38 -1.01 -14.15 0.84
N GLU A 39 -1.88 -13.61 -0.01
CA GLU A 39 -1.50 -13.19 -1.36
C GLU A 39 -0.90 -11.76 -1.40
N ASP A 40 -1.17 -10.93 -0.39
CA ASP A 40 -0.66 -9.55 -0.25
C ASP A 40 0.53 -9.47 0.74
N ASP A 41 0.97 -10.60 1.31
CA ASP A 41 1.96 -10.65 2.41
C ASP A 41 3.43 -10.70 1.97
N TYR A 42 3.71 -10.79 0.68
CA TYR A 42 5.06 -10.48 0.18
C TYR A 42 5.23 -8.96 0.06
N GLU A 43 5.11 -8.24 1.18
CA GLU A 43 5.86 -7.00 1.38
C GLU A 43 7.24 -7.44 1.80
N PRO A 44 8.21 -7.54 0.88
CA PRO A 44 9.53 -8.01 1.25
C PRO A 44 10.02 -7.18 2.43
N GLU A 45 10.73 -7.82 3.36
CA GLU A 45 11.53 -7.23 4.44
C GLU A 45 12.65 -6.31 3.87
N LEU A 46 12.35 -5.55 2.83
CA LEU A 46 13.24 -4.91 1.88
C LEU A 46 13.79 -3.60 2.44
N LEU A 47 13.13 -3.05 3.45
CA LEU A 47 13.67 -1.98 4.29
C LEU A 47 14.62 -2.49 5.39
N MET A 48 14.73 -3.82 5.57
CA MET A 48 15.69 -4.47 6.48
C MET A 48 16.84 -5.15 5.73
N MET A 49 17.02 -4.86 4.43
CA MET A 49 18.11 -5.41 3.62
C MET A 49 19.49 -5.09 4.21
N PRO A 50 20.49 -6.00 4.07
CA PRO A 50 21.79 -5.85 4.71
C PRO A 50 22.49 -4.54 4.29
N SER A 51 22.90 -3.78 5.29
CA SER A 51 23.38 -2.39 5.30
C SER A 51 24.73 -2.15 4.62
N ASN A 52 25.17 -3.00 3.70
CA ASN A 52 26.51 -2.89 3.10
C ASN A 52 26.59 -1.90 1.92
N GLN A 53 25.49 -1.27 1.50
CA GLN A 53 25.50 -0.24 0.47
C GLN A 53 25.19 1.14 1.07
N PRO A 54 25.93 2.19 0.67
CA PRO A 54 25.65 3.53 1.15
C PRO A 54 24.28 4.00 0.63
N VAL A 55 23.45 4.53 1.54
CA VAL A 55 22.12 5.07 1.23
C VAL A 55 22.02 6.52 1.69
N ASN A 56 21.16 7.29 1.02
CA ASN A 56 20.80 8.64 1.48
C ASN A 56 19.73 8.54 2.57
N GLN A 57 20.13 8.76 3.83
CA GLN A 57 19.28 8.56 4.99
C GLN A 57 18.00 9.42 4.98
N PRO A 58 18.03 10.73 4.66
CA PRO A 58 16.81 11.54 4.59
C PRO A 58 15.81 11.05 3.54
N MET A 59 16.29 10.62 2.37
CA MET A 59 15.44 10.07 1.31
C MET A 59 14.85 8.71 1.69
N LEU A 60 15.65 7.84 2.32
CA LEU A 60 15.18 6.57 2.85
C LEU A 60 14.12 6.77 3.94
N ALA A 61 14.32 7.72 4.85
CA ALA A 61 13.34 8.06 5.88
C ALA A 61 12.00 8.53 5.27
N ALA A 62 12.04 9.32 4.20
CA ALA A 62 10.83 9.73 3.48
C ALA A 62 10.09 8.53 2.85
N ALA A 63 10.84 7.62 2.23
CA ALA A 63 10.30 6.37 1.68
C ALA A 63 9.64 5.51 2.77
N GLN A 64 10.34 5.29 3.88
CA GLN A 64 9.83 4.55 5.05
C GLN A 64 8.57 5.19 5.62
N ALA A 65 8.51 6.52 5.72
CA ALA A 65 7.35 7.24 6.23
C ALA A 65 6.09 7.06 5.36
N LEU A 66 6.25 7.01 4.03
CA LEU A 66 5.15 6.69 3.11
C LEU A 66 4.75 5.21 3.24
N HIS A 67 5.73 4.30 3.23
CA HIS A 67 5.51 2.87 3.34
C HIS A 67 4.78 2.48 4.64
N GLN A 68 5.23 2.99 5.79
CA GLN A 68 4.61 2.75 7.09
C GLN A 68 3.15 3.21 7.17
N MET A 69 2.77 4.22 6.39
CA MET A 69 1.40 4.67 6.31
C MET A 69 0.60 3.77 5.35
N ALA A 70 1.14 3.48 4.17
CA ALA A 70 0.47 2.65 3.16
C ALA A 70 0.26 1.21 3.62
N ARG A 71 1.21 0.61 4.37
CA ARG A 71 1.13 -0.77 4.90
C ARG A 71 0.00 -0.97 5.92
N LYS A 72 -0.55 0.12 6.47
CA LYS A 72 -1.72 0.04 7.37
C LYS A 72 -2.96 -0.45 6.64
N TRP A 73 -2.96 -0.40 5.30
CA TRP A 73 -4.10 -0.70 4.46
C TRP A 73 -3.79 -1.87 3.50
N SER A 74 -4.80 -2.68 3.21
CA SER A 74 -4.75 -3.71 2.16
C SER A 74 -4.71 -3.04 0.79
N SER A 75 -3.95 -3.64 -0.14
CA SER A 75 -3.88 -3.16 -1.53
C SER A 75 -5.02 -3.74 -2.39
N LYS A 76 -5.63 -4.84 -1.95
CA LYS A 76 -6.76 -5.50 -2.61
C LYS A 76 -7.97 -4.58 -2.73
N GLY A 77 -8.27 -4.17 -3.96
CA GLY A 77 -9.36 -3.23 -4.28
C GLY A 77 -9.03 -1.77 -3.96
N ASN A 78 -7.75 -1.44 -3.79
CA ASN A 78 -7.30 -0.07 -3.53
C ASN A 78 -5.98 0.25 -4.25
N ASP A 79 -6.11 0.64 -5.52
CA ASP A 79 -4.97 0.97 -6.37
C ASP A 79 -4.19 2.21 -5.88
N ILE A 80 -4.80 3.11 -5.10
CA ILE A 80 -4.08 4.22 -4.47
C ILE A 80 -3.04 3.68 -3.48
N ILE A 81 -3.43 2.72 -2.64
CA ILE A 81 -2.52 2.08 -1.69
C ILE A 81 -1.46 1.27 -2.44
N GLY A 82 -1.86 0.50 -3.46
CA GLY A 82 -0.92 -0.24 -4.31
C GLY A 82 0.14 0.67 -4.94
N ALA A 83 -0.28 1.79 -5.54
CA ALA A 83 0.63 2.77 -6.12
C ALA A 83 1.52 3.44 -5.07
N ALA A 84 0.97 3.81 -3.90
CA ALA A 84 1.74 4.41 -2.81
C ALA A 84 2.83 3.46 -2.27
N LYS A 85 2.53 2.16 -2.13
CA LYS A 85 3.52 1.14 -1.75
C LYS A 85 4.64 1.03 -2.80
N ARG A 86 4.28 0.96 -4.09
CA ARG A 86 5.27 0.96 -5.19
C ARG A 86 6.16 2.21 -5.16
N MET A 87 5.58 3.39 -4.95
CA MET A 87 6.34 4.64 -4.84
C MET A 87 7.34 4.61 -3.69
N ALA A 88 6.95 4.09 -2.53
CA ALA A 88 7.84 4.00 -1.38
C ALA A 88 9.03 3.06 -1.64
N LEU A 89 8.78 1.90 -2.27
CA LEU A 89 9.86 0.96 -2.64
C LEU A 89 10.83 1.57 -3.64
N LEU A 90 10.30 2.23 -4.68
CA LEU A 90 11.13 2.92 -5.66
C LEU A 90 11.92 4.09 -5.02
N MET A 91 11.33 4.81 -4.08
CA MET A 91 12.02 5.91 -3.37
C MET A 91 13.14 5.38 -2.46
N ALA A 92 12.95 4.21 -1.83
CA ALA A 92 13.99 3.54 -1.08
C ALA A 92 15.16 3.12 -2.01
N GLU A 93 14.85 2.57 -3.19
CA GLU A 93 15.87 2.25 -4.20
C GLU A 93 16.59 3.51 -4.71
N MET A 94 15.86 4.61 -4.94
CA MET A 94 16.46 5.89 -5.31
C MET A 94 17.48 6.37 -4.27
N SER A 95 17.21 6.18 -2.97
CA SER A 95 18.13 6.55 -1.88
C SER A 95 19.50 5.86 -1.97
N ARG A 96 19.54 4.64 -2.51
CA ARG A 96 20.75 3.87 -2.78
C ARG A 96 21.44 4.34 -4.05
N LEU A 97 20.65 4.56 -5.11
CA LEU A 97 21.16 4.97 -6.41
C LEU A 97 21.88 6.32 -6.37
N VAL A 98 21.38 7.29 -5.58
CA VAL A 98 21.97 8.63 -5.46
C VAL A 98 23.33 8.66 -4.76
N ARG A 99 23.68 7.61 -4.00
CA ARG A 99 24.98 7.45 -3.33
C ARG A 99 25.96 6.58 -4.11
N GLY A 100 25.52 5.91 -5.18
CA GLY A 100 26.37 5.03 -5.97
C GLY A 100 27.21 5.75 -7.03
N GLY A 101 28.12 5.01 -7.66
CA GLY A 101 29.05 5.53 -8.67
C GLY A 101 28.47 5.64 -10.08
N SER A 102 29.35 5.80 -11.07
CA SER A 102 29.03 6.04 -12.50
C SER A 102 28.02 5.05 -13.11
N GLY A 103 28.03 3.78 -12.68
CA GLY A 103 27.12 2.73 -13.18
C GLY A 103 25.64 2.97 -12.88
N ASN A 104 25.31 3.85 -11.93
CA ASN A 104 23.93 4.07 -11.50
C ASN A 104 23.19 5.14 -12.32
N LYS A 105 23.84 5.85 -13.26
CA LYS A 105 23.22 6.94 -14.02
C LYS A 105 21.90 6.55 -14.69
N ARG A 106 21.88 5.43 -15.43
CA ARG A 106 20.69 4.96 -16.14
C ARG A 106 19.61 4.48 -15.17
N ALA A 107 20.01 3.76 -14.13
CA ALA A 107 19.11 3.26 -13.10
C ALA A 107 18.43 4.40 -12.34
N LEU A 108 19.15 5.46 -11.98
CA LEU A 108 18.59 6.62 -11.27
C LEU A 108 17.53 7.35 -12.12
N ILE A 109 17.81 7.56 -13.41
CA ILE A 109 16.86 8.20 -14.33
C ILE A 109 15.61 7.33 -14.51
N GLN A 110 15.79 6.01 -14.65
CA GLN A 110 14.66 5.10 -14.82
C GLN A 110 13.81 5.04 -13.55
N CYS A 111 14.43 4.93 -12.38
CA CYS A 111 13.76 4.96 -11.08
C CYS A 111 12.91 6.23 -10.92
N ALA A 112 13.42 7.40 -11.33
CA ALA A 112 12.64 8.65 -11.28
C ALA A 112 11.42 8.63 -12.20
N LYS A 113 11.52 8.01 -13.39
CA LYS A 113 10.39 7.84 -14.31
C LYS A 113 9.34 6.89 -13.74
N ASP A 114 9.77 5.82 -13.09
CA ASP A 114 8.86 4.84 -12.49
C ASP A 114 8.11 5.43 -11.29
N ILE A 115 8.80 6.21 -10.44
CA ILE A 115 8.18 6.99 -9.36
C ILE A 115 7.16 7.97 -9.95
N ALA A 116 7.53 8.69 -11.02
CA ALA A 116 6.64 9.64 -11.67
C ALA A 116 5.37 8.97 -12.21
N LYS A 117 5.51 7.83 -12.89
CA LYS A 117 4.38 7.05 -13.42
C LYS A 117 3.44 6.57 -12.30
N ALA A 118 3.99 6.05 -11.21
CA ALA A 118 3.18 5.65 -10.06
C ALA A 118 2.50 6.86 -9.37
N SER A 119 3.16 8.03 -9.35
CA SER A 119 2.56 9.26 -8.83
C SER A 119 1.39 9.77 -9.68
N ASP A 120 1.48 9.63 -11.01
CA ASP A 120 0.40 10.00 -11.93
C ASP A 120 -0.84 9.11 -11.71
N GLU A 121 -0.62 7.82 -11.41
CA GLU A 121 -1.68 6.89 -11.04
C GLU A 121 -2.40 7.31 -9.74
N VAL A 122 -1.63 7.67 -8.69
CA VAL A 122 -2.19 8.21 -7.44
C VAL A 122 -3.04 9.45 -7.71
N THR A 123 -2.52 10.43 -8.47
CA THR A 123 -3.26 11.65 -8.79
C THR A 123 -4.53 11.36 -9.60
N ARG A 124 -4.46 10.47 -10.59
CA ARG A 124 -5.63 10.10 -11.40
C ARG A 124 -6.74 9.49 -10.56
N LEU A 125 -6.40 8.52 -9.71
CA LEU A 125 -7.35 7.85 -8.83
C LEU A 125 -7.92 8.80 -7.77
N ALA A 126 -7.09 9.65 -7.17
CA ALA A 126 -7.52 10.66 -6.21
C ALA A 126 -8.54 11.64 -6.81
N LYS A 127 -8.36 12.04 -8.07
CA LYS A 127 -9.32 12.90 -8.79
C LYS A 127 -10.65 12.19 -9.04
N GLU A 128 -10.65 10.88 -9.31
CA GLU A 128 -11.89 10.11 -9.45
C GLU A 128 -12.64 10.01 -8.11
N VAL A 129 -11.92 9.74 -7.01
CA VAL A 129 -12.50 9.76 -5.66
C VAL A 129 -13.10 11.13 -5.34
N ALA A 130 -12.39 12.21 -5.65
CA ALA A 130 -12.86 13.57 -5.43
C ALA A 130 -14.15 13.87 -6.21
N LYS A 131 -14.28 13.37 -7.43
CA LYS A 131 -15.49 13.54 -8.27
C LYS A 131 -16.73 12.91 -7.65
N GLN A 132 -16.56 11.79 -6.95
CA GLN A 132 -17.66 11.05 -6.31
C GLN A 132 -17.93 11.48 -4.86
N CYS A 133 -17.03 12.28 -4.27
CA CYS A 133 -17.18 12.82 -2.92
C CYS A 133 -18.26 13.89 -2.86
N THR A 134 -19.25 13.67 -1.97
CA THR A 134 -20.38 14.58 -1.73
C THR A 134 -20.00 15.78 -0.86
N ASP A 135 -19.07 15.59 0.08
CA ASP A 135 -18.62 16.65 0.98
C ASP A 135 -17.69 17.63 0.25
N ARG A 136 -18.14 18.89 0.14
CA ARG A 136 -17.40 19.94 -0.58
C ARG A 136 -16.02 20.21 0.02
N ARG A 137 -15.89 20.21 1.35
CA ARG A 137 -14.64 20.55 2.03
C ARG A 137 -13.61 19.45 1.80
N ILE A 138 -14.00 18.19 2.00
CA ILE A 138 -13.11 17.04 1.78
C ILE A 138 -12.70 16.95 0.29
N ARG A 139 -13.65 17.15 -0.63
CA ARG A 139 -13.37 17.19 -2.07
C ARG A 139 -12.32 18.26 -2.42
N THR A 140 -12.49 19.49 -1.92
CA THR A 140 -11.52 20.58 -2.18
C THR A 140 -10.15 20.25 -1.61
N ASN A 141 -10.08 19.73 -0.38
CA ASN A 141 -8.82 19.34 0.23
C ASN A 141 -8.09 18.27 -0.58
N LEU A 142 -8.80 17.20 -0.98
CA LEU A 142 -8.23 16.12 -1.79
C LEU A 142 -7.69 16.63 -3.14
N LEU A 143 -8.44 17.50 -3.82
CA LEU A 143 -7.99 18.12 -5.07
C LEU A 143 -6.74 18.97 -4.87
N GLN A 144 -6.74 19.85 -3.87
CA GLN A 144 -5.61 20.73 -3.57
C GLN A 144 -4.32 19.94 -3.30
N VAL A 145 -4.40 18.85 -2.53
CA VAL A 145 -3.21 18.06 -2.21
C VAL A 145 -2.72 17.26 -3.43
N CYS A 146 -3.63 16.66 -4.21
CA CYS A 146 -3.27 15.77 -5.31
C CYS A 146 -2.78 16.52 -6.58
N GLU A 147 -3.17 17.78 -6.77
CA GLU A 147 -2.75 18.62 -7.91
C GLU A 147 -1.31 19.11 -7.80
N ARG A 148 -0.70 19.06 -6.61
CA ARG A 148 0.73 19.37 -6.43
C ARG A 148 1.64 18.25 -6.95
N ILE A 149 1.17 17.00 -6.92
CA ILE A 149 1.97 15.80 -7.22
C ILE A 149 2.60 15.85 -8.62
N PRO A 150 1.87 16.17 -9.72
CA PRO A 150 2.46 16.19 -11.07
C PRO A 150 3.63 17.18 -11.22
N THR A 151 3.54 18.35 -10.55
CA THR A 151 4.60 19.36 -10.56
C THR A 151 5.84 18.84 -9.83
N ILE A 152 5.68 18.29 -8.62
CA ILE A 152 6.78 17.76 -7.81
C ILE A 152 7.45 16.58 -8.53
N SER A 153 6.66 15.69 -9.13
CA SER A 153 7.10 14.54 -9.93
C SER A 153 7.90 14.96 -11.18
N THR A 154 7.48 16.04 -11.85
CA THR A 154 8.24 16.61 -12.98
C THR A 154 9.60 17.14 -12.52
N GLN A 155 9.63 17.85 -11.39
CA GLN A 155 10.88 18.30 -10.78
C GLN A 155 11.78 17.12 -10.38
N LEU A 156 11.22 16.03 -9.85
CA LEU A 156 11.97 14.82 -9.50
C LEU A 156 12.74 14.27 -10.71
N LYS A 157 12.08 14.17 -11.89
CA LYS A 157 12.71 13.72 -13.13
C LYS A 157 13.87 14.63 -13.56
N ILE A 158 13.69 15.94 -13.43
CA ILE A 158 14.71 16.94 -13.78
C ILE A 158 15.91 16.81 -12.85
N LEU A 159 15.69 16.87 -11.53
CA LEU A 159 16.74 16.80 -10.52
C LEU A 159 17.48 15.46 -10.55
N SER A 160 16.75 14.36 -10.78
CA SER A 160 17.36 13.04 -10.97
C SER A 160 18.27 13.00 -12.19
N THR A 161 17.87 13.66 -13.29
CA THR A 161 18.72 13.77 -14.49
C THR A 161 19.96 14.60 -14.20
N VAL A 162 19.83 15.74 -13.51
CA VAL A 162 20.96 16.58 -13.07
C VAL A 162 21.94 15.74 -12.25
N LYS A 163 21.47 15.11 -11.16
CA LYS A 163 22.32 14.27 -10.31
C LYS A 163 22.97 13.14 -11.09
N ALA A 164 22.21 12.47 -11.98
CA ALA A 164 22.72 11.38 -12.80
C ALA A 164 23.82 11.84 -13.78
N THR A 165 23.82 13.09 -14.23
CA THR A 165 24.93 13.63 -15.04
C THR A 165 26.19 13.93 -14.23
N MET A 166 26.06 14.09 -12.92
CA MET A 166 27.19 14.34 -12.01
C MET A 166 27.85 13.04 -11.53
N LEU A 167 27.14 11.91 -11.56
CA LEU A 167 27.70 10.62 -11.14
C LEU A 167 28.89 10.19 -12.01
N GLY A 168 30.05 9.99 -11.38
CA GLY A 168 31.27 9.49 -12.02
C GLY A 168 32.06 10.53 -12.81
N ARG A 169 31.76 11.82 -12.67
CA ARG A 169 32.59 12.91 -13.20
C ARG A 169 33.61 13.34 -12.17
N THR A 170 34.85 13.54 -12.61
CA THR A 170 35.98 14.00 -11.77
C THR A 170 36.19 15.51 -11.80
N ASN A 171 35.50 16.22 -12.70
CA ASN A 171 35.64 17.66 -12.92
C ASN A 171 34.54 18.51 -12.27
N ILE A 172 33.72 17.92 -11.40
CA ILE A 172 32.64 18.58 -10.67
C ILE A 172 33.07 18.68 -9.21
N SER A 173 32.86 19.84 -8.59
CA SER A 173 33.20 20.01 -7.17
C SER A 173 32.33 19.09 -6.29
N GLU A 174 32.88 18.66 -5.16
CA GLU A 174 32.11 17.91 -4.16
C GLU A 174 30.90 18.72 -3.69
N ASP A 175 31.07 20.03 -3.46
CA ASP A 175 30.01 20.97 -3.07
C ASP A 175 28.85 21.01 -4.09
N GLU A 176 29.15 21.05 -5.39
CA GLU A 176 28.13 21.07 -6.44
C GLU A 176 27.35 19.76 -6.48
N SER A 177 28.05 18.64 -6.30
CA SER A 177 27.45 17.30 -6.25
C SER A 177 26.58 17.11 -5.00
N GLU A 178 26.99 17.67 -3.86
CA GLU A 178 26.24 17.65 -2.61
C GLU A 178 24.98 18.51 -2.73
N GLN A 179 25.09 19.75 -3.21
CA GLN A 179 23.93 20.63 -3.42
C GLN A 179 22.87 20.01 -4.35
N ALA A 180 23.28 19.37 -5.45
CA ALA A 180 22.36 18.67 -6.34
C ALA A 180 21.66 17.49 -5.63
N THR A 181 22.36 16.83 -4.70
CA THR A 181 21.79 15.77 -3.86
C THR A 181 20.76 16.34 -2.91
N ASP A 182 21.06 17.45 -2.24
CA ASP A 182 20.15 18.09 -1.30
C ASP A 182 18.87 18.56 -1.98
N MET A 183 18.96 19.19 -3.15
CA MET A 183 17.78 19.57 -3.92
C MET A 183 16.90 18.36 -4.26
N LEU A 184 17.51 17.25 -4.66
CA LEU A 184 16.80 16.01 -4.97
C LEU A 184 16.15 15.39 -3.72
N VAL A 185 16.83 15.42 -2.57
CA VAL A 185 16.31 14.95 -1.28
C VAL A 185 15.09 15.75 -0.85
N HIS A 186 15.16 17.07 -0.88
CA HIS A 186 14.02 17.93 -0.51
C HIS A 186 12.82 17.70 -1.44
N ASN A 187 13.06 17.54 -2.75
CA ASN A 187 11.98 17.20 -3.68
C ASN A 187 11.35 15.83 -3.39
N ALA A 188 12.17 14.81 -3.09
CA ALA A 188 11.69 13.48 -2.71
C ALA A 188 10.83 13.51 -1.44
N GLN A 189 11.26 14.24 -0.40
CA GLN A 189 10.50 14.43 0.84
C GLN A 189 9.14 15.07 0.56
N ASN A 190 9.11 16.13 -0.24
CA ASN A 190 7.88 16.82 -0.61
C ASN A 190 6.93 15.90 -1.39
N LEU A 191 7.45 15.05 -2.28
CA LEU A 191 6.64 14.10 -3.04
C LEU A 191 6.02 13.04 -2.13
N MET A 192 6.83 12.39 -1.27
CA MET A 192 6.34 11.37 -0.35
C MET A 192 5.29 11.95 0.62
N GLN A 193 5.50 13.18 1.11
CA GLN A 193 4.55 13.87 1.97
C GLN A 193 3.24 14.20 1.23
N SER A 194 3.31 14.69 -0.01
CA SER A 194 2.11 15.01 -0.81
C SER A 194 1.27 13.76 -1.12
N VAL A 195 1.93 12.64 -1.43
CA VAL A 195 1.26 11.34 -1.63
C VAL A 195 0.64 10.86 -0.32
N LYS A 196 1.35 10.99 0.80
CA LYS A 196 0.85 10.59 2.12
C LYS A 196 -0.41 11.37 2.53
N GLU A 197 -0.42 12.69 2.29
CA GLU A 197 -1.61 13.53 2.49
C GLU A 197 -2.75 13.13 1.56
N THR A 198 -2.46 12.84 0.29
CA THR A 198 -3.46 12.41 -0.69
C THR A 198 -4.12 11.10 -0.27
N VAL A 199 -3.37 10.12 0.24
CA VAL A 199 -3.93 8.86 0.75
C VAL A 199 -4.88 9.10 1.93
N ARG A 200 -4.52 9.98 2.86
CA ARG A 200 -5.37 10.34 4.02
C ARG A 200 -6.65 11.05 3.60
N GLU A 201 -6.56 12.01 2.68
CA GLU A 201 -7.75 12.72 2.19
C GLU A 201 -8.63 11.80 1.32
N ALA A 202 -8.05 10.84 0.60
CA ALA A 202 -8.81 9.85 -0.17
C ALA A 202 -9.55 8.86 0.76
N GLU A 203 -8.94 8.46 1.87
CA GLU A 203 -9.60 7.70 2.93
C GLU A 203 -10.79 8.49 3.49
N ALA A 204 -10.57 9.75 3.90
CA ALA A 204 -11.64 10.60 4.43
C ALA A 204 -12.78 10.81 3.41
N ALA A 205 -12.44 10.98 2.13
CA ALA A 205 -13.41 11.12 1.05
C ALA A 205 -14.23 9.84 0.85
N SER A 206 -13.64 8.65 1.05
CA SER A 206 -14.31 7.37 0.83
C SER A 206 -15.57 7.17 1.67
N ILE A 207 -15.60 7.76 2.87
CA ILE A 207 -16.75 7.72 3.79
C ILE A 207 -17.91 8.62 3.30
N LYS A 208 -17.63 9.55 2.38
CA LYS A 208 -18.56 10.55 1.84
C LYS A 208 -18.81 10.39 0.34
N ILE A 209 -18.61 9.19 -0.20
CA ILE A 209 -18.92 8.86 -1.59
C ILE A 209 -20.42 8.64 -1.79
N ARG A 210 -20.97 9.02 -2.95
CA ARG A 210 -22.35 8.69 -3.32
C ARG A 210 -22.54 7.18 -3.47
N THR A 211 -23.60 6.61 -2.90
CA THR A 211 -23.88 5.17 -2.92
C THR A 211 -24.09 4.57 -4.32
N ASP A 212 -24.35 5.38 -5.34
CA ASP A 212 -24.62 4.99 -6.73
C ASP A 212 -23.39 5.07 -7.66
N SER A 213 -22.23 5.49 -7.14
CA SER A 213 -21.11 5.96 -7.97
C SER A 213 -20.24 4.88 -8.60
N GLY A 214 -20.42 3.60 -8.25
CA GLY A 214 -19.71 2.45 -8.86
C GLY A 214 -18.19 2.41 -8.65
N CYS A 215 -17.59 3.47 -8.11
CA CYS A 215 -16.17 3.57 -7.77
C CYS A 215 -16.01 3.59 -6.26
N THR A 216 -15.66 2.43 -5.69
CA THR A 216 -15.41 2.28 -4.26
C THR A 216 -14.00 1.73 -4.05
N LEU A 217 -13.09 2.60 -3.61
CA LEU A 217 -11.81 2.14 -3.08
C LEU A 217 -12.08 1.39 -1.77
N ARG A 218 -11.50 0.20 -1.63
CA ARG A 218 -11.63 -0.63 -0.44
C ARG A 218 -10.62 -0.19 0.63
N TRP A 219 -11.09 0.34 1.75
CA TRP A 219 -10.25 0.75 2.89
C TRP A 219 -10.35 -0.29 4.00
N VAL A 220 -9.50 -1.31 3.93
CA VAL A 220 -9.40 -2.37 4.95
C VAL A 220 -8.05 -2.29 5.63
N ARG A 221 -8.05 -2.21 6.96
CA ARG A 221 -6.84 -2.03 7.77
C ARG A 221 -6.16 -3.39 8.00
N LYS A 222 -4.84 -3.46 7.80
CA LYS A 222 -4.03 -4.68 8.05
C LYS A 222 -3.46 -4.75 9.48
N THR A 223 -3.29 -3.62 10.15
CA THR A 223 -2.69 -3.58 11.50
C THR A 223 -3.70 -3.13 12.56
N PRO A 224 -3.54 -3.50 13.85
CA PRO A 224 -4.30 -2.94 14.96
C PRO A 224 -4.03 -1.44 15.18
N TRP A 225 -4.98 -0.72 15.78
CA TRP A 225 -4.87 0.73 16.01
C TRP A 225 -3.78 1.11 17.03
N TYR A 226 -3.46 0.19 17.94
CA TYR A 226 -2.41 0.32 18.92
C TYR A 226 -1.19 -0.50 18.48
N GLN A 227 -0.03 0.15 18.44
CA GLN A 227 1.31 -0.43 18.28
C GLN A 227 2.19 0.14 19.37
#